data_AF-A0A5A5TF35-F1
#
_entry.id   AF-A0A5A5TF35-F1
#
_cell.length_a   1.000
_cell.length_b   1.000
_cell.length_c   1.000
_cell.angle_alpha   90.00
_cell.angle_beta   90.00
_cell.angle_gamma   90.00
#
_symmetry.space_group_name_H-M   'P 1'
#
loop_
_entity.id
_entity.type
_entity.pdbx_description
1 polymer ?
#
loop_
_entity_poly.entity_id
_entity_poly.type
_entity_poly.pdbx_seq_one_letter_code
_entity_poly.pdbx_strand_id
1 'polypeptide(L)' 'MSEIALLRQQIEFELVAMRRGLTGLASGRARHDFIHASMSRIGTCQDHLAHHLGDNTATMMVCQIYIDTMEQVLPQE' A
#
# COMPACT_ATOMS: atom_id res chain seq x y z
N MET A 1 8.13 -7.07 -18.39
CA MET A 1 7.65 -6.34 -17.19
C MET A 1 8.83 -6.18 -16.25
N SER A 2 9.01 -5.01 -15.63
CA SER A 2 10.11 -4.75 -14.69
C SER A 2 9.75 -5.24 -13.29
N GLU A 3 10.73 -5.72 -12.53
CA GLU A 3 10.57 -6.14 -11.12
C GLU A 3 9.99 -5.01 -10.25
N ILE A 4 10.42 -3.77 -10.51
CA ILE A 4 9.89 -2.57 -9.86
C ILE A 4 8.39 -2.36 -10.16
N ALA A 5 7.95 -2.69 -11.38
CA ALA A 5 6.55 -2.53 -11.76
C ALA A 5 5.65 -3.56 -11.04
N LEU A 6 6.14 -4.78 -10.84
CA LEU A 6 5.44 -5.82 -10.08
C LEU A 6 5.36 -5.44 -8.60
N LEU A 7 6.45 -4.96 -8.00
CA LEU A 7 6.49 -4.49 -6.62
C LEU A 7 5.51 -3.33 -6.41
N ARG A 8 5.47 -2.36 -7.33
CA ARG A 8 4.51 -1.25 -7.30
C ARG A 8 3.07 -1.75 -7.32
N GLN A 9 2.74 -2.67 -8.22
CA GLN A 9 1.39 -3.22 -8.34
C GLN A 9 0.98 -3.99 -7.07
N GLN A 10 1.92 -4.72 -6.45
CA GLN A 10 1.68 -5.43 -5.20
C GLN A 10 1.38 -4.47 -4.04
N ILE A 11 2.15 -3.37 -3.94
CA ILE A 11 1.92 -2.33 -2.93
C ILE A 11 0.55 -1.69 -3.10
N GLU A 12 0.16 -1.34 -4.32
CA GLU A 12 -1.15 -0.78 -4.63
C GLU A 12 -2.28 -1.75 -4.22
N PHE A 13 -2.14 -3.04 -4.54
CA PHE A 13 -3.13 -4.05 -4.18
C PHE A 13 -3.29 -4.19 -2.66
N GLU A 14 -2.18 -4.25 -1.92
CA GLU A 14 -2.20 -4.33 -0.45
C GLU A 14 -2.77 -3.06 0.18
N LEU A 15 -2.50 -1.87 -0.36
CA LEU A 15 -3.07 -0.61 0.11
C LEU A 15 -4.58 -0.53 -0.14
N VAL A 16 -5.06 -0.98 -1.31
CA VAL A 16 -6.50 -1.05 -1.59
C VAL A 16 -7.19 -2.07 -0.68
N ALA A 17 -6.56 -3.24 -0.46
CA ALA A 17 -7.06 -4.25 0.46
C ALA A 17 -7.14 -3.71 1.90
N MET A 18 -6.08 -3.06 2.36
CA MET A 18 -6.02 -2.40 3.67
C MET A 18 -7.10 -1.33 3.81
N ARG A 19 -7.30 -0.47 2.80
CA ARG A 19 -8.35 0.55 2.80
C ARG A 19 -9.73 -0.06 2.97
N ARG A 20 -10.06 -1.11 2.20
CA ARG A 20 -11.32 -1.85 2.36
C ARG A 20 -11.42 -2.52 3.73
N GLY A 21 -10.31 -3.05 4.24
CA GLY A 21 -10.20 -3.60 5.58
C GLY A 21 -10.46 -2.57 6.67
N LEU A 22 -9.97 -1.33 6.52
CA LEU A 22 -10.20 -0.22 7.45
C LEU A 22 -11.68 0.20 7.45
N THR A 23 -12.33 0.31 6.28
CA THR A 23 -13.79 0.54 6.19
C THR A 23 -14.57 -0.63 6.82
N GLY A 24 -14.11 -1.86 6.62
CA GLY A 24 -14.65 -3.06 7.26
C GLY A 24 -14.47 -3.06 8.78
N LEU A 25 -13.33 -2.58 9.29
CA LEU A 25 -13.03 -2.48 10.72
C LEU A 25 -13.96 -1.45 11.38
N ALA A 26 -14.09 -0.27 10.77
CA ALA A 26 -14.99 0.79 11.25
C ALA A 26 -16.46 0.34 11.31
N SER A 27 -16.86 -0.60 10.45
CA SER A 27 -18.20 -1.21 10.45
C SER A 27 -18.32 -2.50 11.28
N GLY A 28 -17.27 -2.89 12.01
CA GLY A 28 -17.25 -4.09 12.88
C GLY A 28 -17.12 -5.42 12.15
N ARG A 29 -16.75 -5.42 10.85
CA ARG A 29 -16.69 -6.58 9.95
C ARG A 29 -15.28 -7.07 9.63
N ALA A 30 -14.24 -6.34 9.99
CA ALA A 30 -12.84 -6.74 9.75
C ALA A 30 -12.04 -6.82 11.07
N ARG A 31 -11.01 -7.66 11.08
CA ARG A 31 -10.10 -7.84 12.22
C ARG A 31 -8.84 -7.02 12.02
N HIS A 32 -8.33 -6.40 13.10
CA HIS A 32 -7.07 -5.67 13.11
C HIS A 32 -5.90 -6.47 12.51
N ASP A 33 -5.88 -7.79 12.72
CA ASP A 33 -4.90 -8.73 12.16
C ASP A 33 -4.76 -8.63 10.63
N PHE A 34 -5.85 -8.34 9.91
CA PHE A 34 -5.83 -8.19 8.47
C PHE A 34 -5.06 -6.95 8.03
N ILE A 35 -5.28 -5.82 8.71
CA ILE A 35 -4.59 -4.55 8.43
C ILE A 35 -3.09 -4.70 8.73
N HIS A 36 -2.75 -5.35 9.84
CA HIS A 36 -1.36 -5.62 10.20
C HIS A 36 -0.65 -6.51 9.16
N ALA A 37 -1.32 -7.55 8.66
CA ALA A 37 -0.77 -8.41 7.62
C ALA A 37 -0.51 -7.66 6.31
N SER A 38 -1.45 -6.81 5.85
CA SER A 38 -1.23 -5.99 4.66
C SER A 38 -0.10 -4.97 4.84
N MET A 39 -0.01 -4.32 6.01
CA MET A 39 1.08 -3.38 6.28
C MET A 39 2.46 -4.07 6.30
N SER A 40 2.54 -5.28 6.85
CA SER A 40 3.77 -6.08 6.83
C SER A 40 4.21 -6.42 5.41
N ARG A 41 3.27 -6.76 4.51
CA ARG A 41 3.57 -7.07 3.11
C ARG A 41 4.02 -5.84 2.32
N ILE A 42 3.42 -4.68 2.60
CA ILE A 42 3.87 -3.40 2.03
C ILE A 42 5.31 -3.12 2.47
N GLY A 43 5.64 -3.35 3.75
CA GLY A 43 7.01 -3.25 4.26
C GLY A 43 8.01 -4.12 3.49
N THR A 44 7.71 -5.40 3.30
CA THR A 44 8.57 -6.29 2.49
C THR A 44 8.76 -5.79 1.05
N CYS A 45 7.70 -5.27 0.42
CA CYS A 45 7.80 -4.71 -0.92
C CYS A 45 8.64 -3.43 -0.95
N GLN A 46 8.53 -2.59 0.08
CA GLN A 46 9.35 -1.40 0.25
C GLN A 46 10.83 -1.76 0.41
N ASP A 47 11.15 -2.76 1.22
CA ASP A 47 12.52 -3.24 1.42
C ASP A 47 13.12 -3.74 0.09
N HIS A 48 12.33 -4.46 -0.71
CA HIS A 48 12.75 -4.90 -2.04
C HIS A 48 12.96 -3.71 -2.99
N LEU A 49 12.05 -2.74 -3.00
CA LEU A 49 12.23 -1.50 -3.78
C LEU A 49 13.49 -0.74 -3.35
N ALA A 50 13.77 -0.68 -2.05
CA ALA A 50 14.94 -0.02 -1.49
C ALA A 50 16.24 -0.70 -1.96
N HIS A 51 16.24 -2.03 -2.07
CA HIS A 51 17.37 -2.77 -2.62
C HIS A 51 17.67 -2.38 -4.09
N HIS A 52 16.64 -2.08 -4.89
CA HIS A 52 16.80 -1.72 -6.30
C HIS A 52 17.04 -0.22 -6.55
N LEU A 53 16.47 0.66 -5.72
CA LEU A 53 16.34 2.10 -6.02
C LEU A 53 16.91 3.01 -4.91
N GLY A 54 17.32 2.43 -3.78
CA GLY A 54 17.67 3.14 -2.56
C GLY A 54 16.46 3.49 -1.68
N ASP A 55 16.69 3.57 -0.37
CA ASP A 55 15.64 3.76 0.66
C ASP A 55 14.77 4.99 0.41
N ASN A 56 15.36 6.13 0.06
CA ASN A 56 14.63 7.37 -0.18
C ASN A 56 13.67 7.24 -1.37
N THR A 57 14.13 6.66 -2.47
CA THR A 57 13.31 6.47 -3.68
C THR A 57 12.17 5.48 -3.43
N ALA A 58 12.46 4.38 -2.75
CA ALA A 58 11.46 3.38 -2.37
C ALA A 58 10.41 3.97 -1.44
N THR A 59 10.82 4.73 -0.43
CA THR A 59 9.92 5.41 0.51
C THR A 59 9.03 6.41 -0.21
N MET A 60 9.60 7.30 -1.05
CA MET A 60 8.80 8.25 -1.83
C MET A 60 7.79 7.56 -2.74
N MET A 61 8.19 6.44 -3.36
CA MET A 61 7.29 5.68 -4.23
C MET A 61 6.13 5.08 -3.44
N VAL A 62 6.39 4.46 -2.29
CA VAL A 62 5.34 3.91 -1.41
C VAL A 62 4.43 5.02 -0.89
N CYS A 63 5.00 6.16 -0.46
CA CYS A 63 4.22 7.33 -0.02
C CYS A 63 3.31 7.84 -1.14
N GLN A 64 3.81 7.95 -2.38
CA GLN A 64 2.99 8.39 -3.50
C GLN A 64 1.84 7.41 -3.78
N ILE A 65 2.11 6.11 -3.80
CA ILE A 65 1.06 5.09 -4.02
C ILE A 65 0.05 5.12 -2.87
N TYR A 66 0.50 5.32 -1.63
CA TYR A 66 -0.37 5.49 -0.47
C TYR A 66 -1.29 6.70 -0.63
N ILE A 67 -0.74 7.87 -0.96
CA ILE A 67 -1.49 9.10 -1.18
C ILE A 67 -2.50 8.88 -2.33
N ASP A 68 -2.05 8.40 -3.49
CA ASP A 68 -2.93 8.15 -4.64
C ASP A 68 -4.06 7.16 -4.27
N THR A 69 -3.74 6.11 -3.52
CA THR A 69 -4.74 5.10 -3.13
C THR A 69 -5.71 5.63 -2.08
N MET A 70 -5.26 6.47 -1.14
CA MET A 70 -6.14 7.02 -0.11
C MET A 70 -6.93 8.24 -0.59
N GLU A 71 -6.36 9.07 -1.46
CA GLU A 71 -6.95 10.32 -1.98
C GLU A 71 -7.84 10.13 -3.21
N GLN A 72 -7.80 8.99 -3.91
CA GLN A 72 -8.75 8.65 -4.99
C GLN A 72 -10.25 8.63 -4.57
N VAL A 73 -10.58 9.05 -3.33
CA VAL A 73 -11.94 9.20 -2.77
C VAL A 73 -12.32 10.68 -2.55
N LEU A 74 -11.50 11.67 -2.93
CA LEU A 74 -12.00 13.03 -3.12
C LEU A 74 -12.60 13.12 -4.53
N PRO A 75 -13.93 12.99 -4.72
CA PRO A 75 -14.53 13.54 -5.92
C PRO A 75 -14.09 15.01 -5.98
N GLN A 76 -13.46 15.38 -7.08
CA GLN A 76 -13.38 16.78 -7.47
C GLN A 76 -14.84 17.19 -7.75
N GLU A 77 -15.54 17.70 -6.74
CA GLU A 77 -16.83 18.36 -6.89
C GLU A 77 -16.68 19.70 -7.61
#